data_AF-A0A4P5ZG76-F1
#
_entry.id   AF-A0A4P5ZG76-F1
#
_cell.length_a   1.000
_cell.length_b   1.000
_cell.length_c   1.000
_cell.angle_alpha   90.00
_cell.angle_beta   90.00
_cell.angle_gamma   90.00
#
_symmetry.space_group_name_H-M   'P 1'
#
loop_
_entity.id
_entity.type
_entity.pdbx_description
1 polymer ?
#
loop_
_entity_poly.entity_id
_entity_poly.type
_entity_poly.pdbx_seq_one_letter_code
_entity_poly.pdbx_strand_id
1 'polypeptide(L)'
;MIPNKSQFLSELEVDSELDLELSTDPNQSLRKFVEQKASIKSLSEQLIEIESDAIIEALAIHQDNMNNNKNNVIYQDSIAKVVICFRQKYVSSKDSPELAKLEELIRSEEIIILKRNGEKLNKLDSEIEELENQIKALELRKEKLMSSKRIESLKAEYQQLIQELAYKEPGLNVSFKR
;
A
#
# COMPACT_ATOMS: atom_id res chain seq x y z
N MET A 1 -50.04 -15.70 -21.16
CA MET A 1 -49.49 -17.06 -21.35
C MET A 1 -47.99 -16.95 -21.24
N ILE A 2 -47.38 -17.65 -20.29
CA ILE A 2 -45.94 -17.59 -20.00
C ILE A 2 -45.27 -18.75 -20.77
N PRO A 3 -44.25 -18.52 -21.60
CA PRO A 3 -43.58 -19.59 -22.32
C PRO A 3 -42.92 -20.60 -21.37
N ASN A 4 -43.03 -21.89 -21.70
CA ASN A 4 -42.40 -22.97 -20.93
C ASN A 4 -40.88 -22.99 -21.15
N LYS A 5 -40.13 -23.29 -20.08
CA LYS A 5 -38.65 -23.32 -20.03
C LYS A 5 -37.96 -24.13 -21.14
N SER A 6 -38.65 -25.05 -21.82
CA SER A 6 -38.10 -25.83 -22.93
C SER A 6 -37.96 -25.05 -24.24
N GLN A 7 -38.64 -23.90 -24.39
CA GLN A 7 -38.49 -23.03 -25.57
C GLN A 7 -37.32 -22.06 -25.44
N PHE A 8 -36.85 -21.77 -24.22
CA PHE A 8 -35.70 -20.89 -23.98
C PHE A 8 -34.36 -21.55 -24.33
N LEU A 9 -34.30 -22.89 -24.32
CA LEU A 9 -33.08 -23.64 -24.60
C LEU A 9 -32.88 -23.91 -26.10
N SER A 10 -33.92 -23.75 -26.93
CA SER A 10 -33.85 -23.96 -28.39
C SER A 10 -33.45 -22.69 -29.16
N GLU A 11 -33.48 -21.51 -28.52
CA GLU A 11 -33.06 -20.23 -29.12
C GLU A 11 -31.66 -19.78 -28.64
N LEU A 12 -30.98 -20.57 -27.79
CA LEU A 12 -29.59 -20.33 -27.37
C LEU A 12 -28.57 -21.18 -28.14
N GLU A 13 -28.99 -21.87 -29.19
CA GLU A 13 -28.11 -22.54 -30.16
C GLU A 13 -27.98 -21.66 -31.41
N VAL A 14 -27.34 -20.49 -31.26
CA VAL A 14 -26.80 -19.72 -32.38
C VAL A 14 -25.45 -19.16 -31.95
N ASP A 15 -24.41 -19.88 -32.35
CA ASP A 15 -23.12 -19.37 -32.80
C ASP A 15 -22.44 -18.33 -31.91
N SER A 16 -22.04 -18.75 -30.71
CA SER A 16 -20.73 -18.33 -30.22
C SER A 16 -19.82 -19.54 -30.32
N GLU A 17 -19.22 -19.71 -31.49
CA GLU A 17 -17.85 -20.22 -31.59
C GLU A 17 -17.01 -19.39 -30.61
N LEU A 18 -16.98 -19.82 -29.34
CA LEU A 18 -15.81 -19.60 -28.54
C LEU A 18 -14.76 -20.41 -29.27
N ASP A 19 -14.05 -19.73 -30.16
CA ASP A 19 -12.73 -20.08 -30.63
C ASP A 19 -11.84 -20.24 -29.40
N LEU A 20 -12.01 -21.38 -28.72
CA LEU A 20 -10.96 -22.09 -28.05
C LEU A 20 -10.07 -22.66 -29.15
N GLU A 21 -9.52 -21.77 -29.98
CA GLU A 21 -8.30 -22.03 -30.71
C GLU A 21 -7.30 -22.40 -29.61
N LEU A 22 -7.14 -23.70 -29.43
CA LEU A 22 -6.00 -24.32 -28.81
C LEU A 22 -4.81 -24.00 -29.73
N SER A 23 -4.45 -22.72 -29.80
CA SER A 23 -3.43 -22.23 -30.68
C SER A 23 -2.14 -22.87 -30.22
N THR A 24 -1.51 -23.59 -31.13
CA THR A 24 -0.29 -24.37 -30.94
C THR A 24 0.94 -23.50 -30.71
N ASP A 25 0.75 -22.21 -30.42
CA ASP A 25 1.82 -21.24 -30.23
C ASP A 25 2.28 -21.23 -28.78
N PRO A 26 3.55 -21.57 -28.51
CA PRO A 26 4.08 -21.45 -27.17
C PRO A 26 4.00 -19.99 -26.71
N ASN A 27 3.47 -19.78 -25.50
CA ASN A 27 3.36 -18.49 -24.79
C ASN A 27 2.15 -17.59 -25.09
N GLN A 28 1.07 -18.07 -25.75
CA GLN A 28 -0.12 -17.23 -26.02
C GLN A 28 -0.73 -16.59 -24.74
N SER A 29 -0.94 -17.38 -23.68
CA SER A 29 -1.49 -16.88 -22.41
C SER A 29 -0.54 -15.92 -21.69
N LEU A 30 0.78 -16.13 -21.82
CA LEU A 30 1.80 -15.22 -21.29
C LEU A 30 1.81 -13.89 -22.04
N ARG A 31 1.65 -13.92 -23.37
CA ARG A 31 1.50 -12.72 -24.19
C ARG A 31 0.26 -11.94 -23.79
N LYS A 32 -0.91 -12.60 -23.70
CA LYS A 32 -2.16 -11.99 -23.23
C LYS A 32 -2.01 -11.35 -21.84
N PHE A 33 -1.32 -12.02 -20.91
CA PHE A 33 -1.05 -11.48 -19.57
C PHE A 33 -0.17 -10.22 -19.60
N VAL A 34 0.92 -10.24 -20.38
CA VAL A 34 1.82 -9.08 -20.54
C VAL A 34 1.11 -7.91 -21.23
N GLU A 35 0.34 -8.19 -22.28
CA GLU A 35 -0.47 -7.20 -23.02
C GLU A 35 -1.47 -6.53 -22.09
N GLN A 36 -2.26 -7.29 -21.34
CA GLN A 36 -3.22 -6.75 -20.37
C GLN A 36 -2.52 -5.93 -19.27
N LYS A 37 -1.36 -6.38 -18.78
CA LYS A 37 -0.58 -5.64 -17.77
C LYS A 37 -0.04 -4.32 -18.33
N ALA A 38 0.37 -4.28 -19.60
CA ALA A 38 0.77 -3.06 -20.28
C ALA A 38 -0.43 -2.12 -20.51
N SER A 39 -1.60 -2.66 -20.90
CA SER A 39 -2.83 -1.87 -21.05
C SER A 39 -3.26 -1.21 -19.75
N ILE A 40 -3.23 -1.94 -18.62
CA ILE A 40 -3.53 -1.35 -17.30
C ILE A 40 -2.60 -0.19 -16.98
N LYS A 41 -1.28 -0.36 -17.26
CA LYS A 41 -0.30 0.69 -17.02
C LYS A 41 -0.60 1.92 -17.88
N SER A 42 -0.83 1.73 -19.18
CA SER A 42 -1.16 2.83 -20.10
C SER A 42 -2.45 3.55 -19.70
N LEU A 43 -3.50 2.82 -19.33
CA LEU A 43 -4.74 3.39 -18.83
C LEU A 43 -4.54 4.18 -17.53
N SER A 44 -3.65 3.70 -16.63
CA SER A 44 -3.34 4.44 -15.40
C SER A 44 -2.61 5.75 -15.67
N GLU A 45 -1.72 5.78 -16.67
CA GLU A 45 -1.02 7.00 -17.09
C GLU A 45 -1.98 8.00 -17.73
N GLN A 46 -2.87 7.55 -18.63
CA GLN A 46 -3.92 8.38 -19.21
C GLN A 46 -4.90 8.93 -18.16
N LEU A 47 -5.21 8.14 -17.12
CA LEU A 47 -6.07 8.60 -16.02
C LEU A 47 -5.44 9.77 -15.26
N ILE A 48 -4.12 9.72 -15.02
CA ILE A 48 -3.37 10.81 -14.36
C ILE A 48 -3.42 12.09 -15.20
N GLU A 49 -3.37 11.98 -16.53
CA GLU A 49 -3.46 13.14 -17.43
C GLU A 49 -4.83 13.83 -17.36
N ILE A 50 -5.92 13.06 -17.23
CA ILE A 50 -7.29 13.58 -17.18
C ILE A 50 -7.69 14.04 -15.77
N GLU A 51 -6.98 13.58 -14.73
CA GLU A 51 -7.30 13.85 -13.32
C GLU A 51 -7.36 15.36 -13.01
N SER A 52 -6.43 16.17 -13.55
CA SER A 52 -6.43 17.62 -13.30
C SER A 52 -7.67 18.31 -13.87
N ASP A 53 -8.09 17.94 -15.07
CA ASP A 53 -9.24 18.53 -15.75
C ASP A 53 -10.55 18.13 -15.04
N ALA A 54 -10.65 16.86 -14.64
CA ALA A 54 -11.76 16.36 -13.85
C ALA A 54 -11.87 17.07 -12.47
N ILE A 55 -10.75 17.43 -11.84
CA ILE A 55 -10.74 18.22 -10.61
C ILE A 55 -11.25 19.65 -10.86
N ILE A 56 -10.88 20.27 -11.98
CA ILE A 56 -11.36 21.62 -12.33
C ILE A 56 -12.88 21.60 -12.55
N GLU A 57 -13.39 20.63 -13.30
CA GLU A 57 -14.82 20.44 -13.53
C GLU A 57 -15.57 20.19 -12.21
N ALA A 58 -15.03 19.31 -11.36
CA ALA A 58 -15.54 19.04 -10.01
C ALA A 58 -15.68 20.31 -9.16
N LEU A 59 -14.68 21.21 -9.21
CA LEU A 59 -14.68 22.46 -8.46
C LEU A 59 -15.72 23.44 -8.99
N ALA A 60 -15.90 23.55 -10.31
CA ALA A 60 -16.93 24.39 -10.92
C ALA A 60 -18.35 23.94 -10.50
N ILE A 61 -18.62 22.64 -10.62
CA ILE A 61 -19.90 22.04 -10.17
C ILE A 61 -20.13 22.30 -8.68
N HIS A 62 -19.08 22.19 -7.85
CA HIS A 62 -19.19 22.47 -6.44
C HIS A 62 -19.55 23.94 -6.15
N GLN A 63 -18.91 24.88 -6.84
CA GLN A 63 -19.17 26.32 -6.69
C GLN A 63 -20.61 26.70 -7.08
N ASP A 64 -21.10 26.19 -8.21
CA ASP A 64 -22.46 26.46 -8.69
C ASP A 64 -23.53 25.93 -7.72
N ASN A 65 -23.23 24.84 -7.00
CA ASN A 65 -24.12 24.19 -6.04
C ASN A 65 -24.04 24.76 -4.61
N MET A 66 -23.20 25.77 -4.34
CA MET A 66 -23.02 26.38 -3.01
C MET A 66 -24.31 26.96 -2.38
N ASN A 67 -25.31 27.28 -3.19
CA ASN A 67 -26.60 27.78 -2.70
C ASN A 67 -27.50 26.67 -2.10
N ASN A 68 -27.23 25.39 -2.40
CA ASN A 68 -27.96 24.23 -1.88
C ASN A 68 -27.07 23.43 -0.93
N ASN A 69 -26.82 24.02 0.22
CA ASN A 69 -25.97 23.51 1.30
C ASN A 69 -26.37 22.07 1.71
N LYS A 70 -25.70 21.03 1.18
CA LYS A 70 -25.43 19.71 1.82
C LYS A 70 -24.77 18.61 1.00
N ASN A 71 -24.64 18.68 -0.33
CA ASN A 71 -24.12 17.55 -1.10
C ASN A 71 -22.75 17.83 -1.73
N ASN A 72 -21.70 17.19 -1.19
CA ASN A 72 -20.37 17.12 -1.80
C ASN A 72 -20.33 16.20 -3.03
N VAL A 73 -21.46 15.65 -3.45
CA VAL A 73 -21.55 14.71 -4.58
C VAL A 73 -21.53 15.52 -5.87
N ILE A 74 -20.52 15.29 -6.70
CA ILE A 74 -20.30 16.02 -7.96
C ILE A 74 -20.67 15.18 -9.19
N TYR A 75 -20.66 13.85 -9.05
CA TYR A 75 -21.09 12.92 -10.10
C TYR A 75 -21.70 11.67 -9.47
N GLN A 76 -22.76 11.15 -10.07
CA GLN A 76 -23.36 9.88 -9.67
C GLN A 76 -23.97 9.18 -10.88
N ASP A 77 -23.60 7.93 -11.07
CA ASP A 77 -24.12 7.04 -12.11
C ASP A 77 -24.33 5.63 -11.50
N SER A 78 -24.86 4.71 -12.30
CA SER A 78 -25.07 3.29 -12.00
C SER A 78 -23.81 2.56 -11.54
N ILE A 79 -22.62 3.03 -11.94
CA ILE A 79 -21.33 2.37 -11.68
C ILE A 79 -20.58 3.03 -10.52
N ALA A 80 -20.69 4.35 -10.34
CA ALA A 80 -19.86 5.08 -9.38
C ALA A 80 -20.49 6.39 -8.89
N LYS A 81 -20.04 6.82 -7.71
CA LYS A 81 -20.35 8.11 -7.09
C LYS A 81 -19.06 8.85 -6.78
N VAL A 82 -18.93 10.08 -7.26
CA VAL A 82 -17.76 10.95 -7.03
C VAL A 82 -18.15 12.09 -6.10
N VAL A 83 -17.32 12.31 -5.09
CA VAL A 83 -17.54 13.30 -4.03
C VAL A 83 -16.30 14.18 -3.92
N ILE A 84 -16.49 15.50 -3.88
CA ILE A 84 -15.42 16.44 -3.62
C ILE A 84 -15.11 16.52 -2.12
N CYS A 85 -13.84 16.37 -1.77
CA CYS A 85 -13.38 16.39 -0.38
C CYS A 85 -12.27 17.43 -0.24
N PHE A 86 -12.49 18.44 0.58
CA PHE A 86 -11.44 19.38 0.95
C PHE A 86 -10.69 18.86 2.16
N ARG A 87 -9.40 18.59 1.98
CA ARG A 87 -8.49 18.35 3.10
C ARG A 87 -7.79 19.65 3.44
N GLN A 88 -7.75 19.98 4.72
CA GLN A 88 -6.98 21.12 5.19
C GLN A 88 -5.49 20.86 4.92
N LYS A 89 -4.86 21.72 4.13
CA LYS A 89 -3.41 21.70 3.90
C LYS A 89 -2.79 22.77 4.79
N TYR A 90 -1.85 22.37 5.64
CA TYR A 90 -1.11 23.30 6.49
C TYR A 90 0.07 23.89 5.71
N VAL A 91 0.28 25.18 5.88
CA VAL A 91 1.42 25.91 5.32
C VAL A 91 2.69 25.42 5.99
N SER A 92 3.76 25.20 5.23
CA SER A 92 5.05 24.79 5.79
C SER A 92 5.88 26.02 6.20
N SER A 93 6.90 25.84 7.03
CA SER A 93 7.87 26.89 7.35
C SER A 93 8.66 27.39 6.14
N LYS A 94 8.67 26.66 5.01
CA LYS A 94 9.24 27.13 3.74
C LYS A 94 8.37 28.20 3.07
N ASP A 95 7.06 28.16 3.34
CA ASP A 95 6.07 28.98 2.66
C ASP A 95 5.61 30.17 3.53
N SER A 96 5.98 30.21 4.83
CA SER A 96 5.60 31.27 5.77
C SER A 96 6.79 31.74 6.62
N PRO A 97 7.16 33.04 6.57
CA PRO A 97 8.26 33.60 7.35
C PRO A 97 7.94 33.64 8.86
N GLU A 98 6.67 33.78 9.22
CA GLU A 98 6.24 33.77 10.63
C GLU A 98 6.43 32.39 11.25
N LEU A 99 6.10 31.33 10.52
CA LEU A 99 6.34 29.95 10.95
C LEU A 99 7.84 29.66 11.06
N ALA A 100 8.64 30.11 10.09
CA ALA A 100 10.10 29.95 10.14
C ALA A 100 10.71 30.62 11.39
N LYS A 101 10.28 31.85 11.70
CA LYS A 101 10.73 32.57 12.90
C LYS A 101 10.34 31.84 14.19
N LEU A 102 9.12 31.30 14.25
CA LEU A 102 8.67 30.55 15.41
C LEU A 102 9.47 29.26 15.59
N GLU A 103 9.78 28.53 14.50
CA GLU A 103 10.66 27.36 14.56
C GLU A 103 12.06 27.70 15.07
N GLU A 104 12.62 28.85 14.67
CA GLU A 104 13.92 29.32 15.15
C GLU A 104 13.90 29.61 16.66
N LEU A 105 12.85 30.28 17.14
CA LEU A 105 12.66 30.53 18.57
C LEU A 105 12.54 29.22 19.35
N ILE A 106 11.75 28.26 18.85
CA ILE A 106 11.61 26.93 19.47
C ILE A 106 12.98 26.25 19.56
N ARG A 107 13.74 26.21 18.47
CA ARG A 107 15.09 25.62 18.47
C ARG A 107 16.04 26.32 19.46
N SER A 108 15.95 27.64 19.56
CA SER A 108 16.79 28.39 20.51
C SER A 108 16.47 28.01 21.96
N GLU A 109 15.19 27.83 22.29
CA GLU A 109 14.75 27.43 23.62
C GLU A 109 15.11 25.97 23.92
N GLU A 110 15.00 25.07 22.94
CA GLU A 110 15.47 23.69 23.05
C GLU A 110 16.96 23.62 23.43
N ILE A 111 17.80 24.44 22.79
CA ILE A 111 19.23 24.53 23.12
C ILE A 111 19.44 25.01 24.56
N ILE A 112 18.66 25.98 25.03
CA ILE A 112 18.74 26.48 26.40
C ILE A 112 18.37 25.37 27.39
N ILE A 113 17.28 24.65 27.13
CA ILE A 113 16.82 23.52 27.96
C ILE A 113 17.87 22.42 28.00
N LEU A 114 18.44 22.05 26.85
CA LEU A 114 19.49 21.03 26.75
C LEU A 114 20.72 21.43 27.56
N LYS A 115 21.18 22.69 27.45
CA LYS A 115 22.31 23.18 28.25
C LYS A 115 22.01 23.19 29.74
N ARG A 116 20.80 23.64 30.13
CA ARG A 116 20.38 23.72 31.53
C ARG A 116 20.24 22.35 32.18
N ASN A 117 19.78 21.36 31.43
CA ASN A 117 19.52 20.01 31.92
C ASN A 117 20.60 18.99 31.54
N GLY A 118 21.65 19.39 30.83
CA GLY A 118 22.65 18.49 30.25
C GLY A 118 23.27 17.54 31.27
N GLU A 119 23.64 18.02 32.45
CA GLU A 119 24.19 17.14 33.50
C GLU A 119 23.18 16.11 34.02
N LYS A 120 21.90 16.48 34.11
CA LYS A 120 20.84 15.55 34.53
C LYS A 120 20.57 14.52 33.44
N LEU A 121 20.56 14.95 32.18
CA LEU A 121 20.42 14.07 31.02
C LEU A 121 21.58 13.07 30.95
N ASN A 122 22.83 13.51 31.09
CA ASN A 122 23.99 12.63 31.07
C ASN A 122 23.97 11.58 32.20
N LYS A 123 23.45 11.95 33.38
CA LYS A 123 23.24 10.98 34.47
C LYS A 123 22.19 9.94 34.10
N LEU A 124 21.06 10.37 33.54
CA LEU A 124 20.03 9.46 33.05
C LEU A 124 20.57 8.55 31.93
N ASP A 125 21.37 9.08 31.01
CA ASP A 125 22.00 8.28 29.94
C ASP A 125 22.94 7.21 30.51
N SER A 126 23.69 7.56 31.56
CA SER A 126 24.56 6.60 32.27
C SER A 126 23.73 5.51 32.98
N GLU A 127 22.65 5.89 33.66
CA GLU A 127 21.72 4.94 34.30
C GLU A 127 21.04 4.03 33.28
N ILE A 128 20.66 4.56 32.11
CA ILE A 128 20.11 3.79 30.98
C ILE A 128 21.14 2.78 30.49
N GLU A 129 22.39 3.19 30.25
CA GLU A 129 23.45 2.29 29.79
C GLU A 129 23.73 1.16 30.79
N GLU A 130 23.76 1.46 32.09
CA GLU A 130 23.89 0.46 33.14
C GLU A 130 22.74 -0.56 33.11
N LEU A 131 21.50 -0.09 33.01
CA LEU A 131 20.32 -0.95 32.93
C LEU A 131 20.29 -1.79 31.65
N GLU A 132 20.66 -1.22 30.50
CA GLU A 132 20.79 -1.96 29.25
C GLU A 132 21.83 -3.07 29.34
N ASN A 133 22.96 -2.81 29.99
CA ASN A 133 23.99 -3.82 30.22
C ASN A 133 23.48 -4.94 31.14
N GLN A 134 22.70 -4.61 32.17
CA GLN A 134 22.04 -5.61 33.02
C GLN A 134 21.03 -6.46 32.23
N ILE A 135 20.22 -5.83 31.37
CA ILE A 135 19.27 -6.53 30.49
C ILE A 135 20.03 -7.49 29.57
N LYS A 136 21.07 -7.03 28.87
CA LYS A 136 21.91 -7.87 27.99
C LYS A 136 22.49 -9.07 28.75
N ALA A 137 22.98 -8.86 29.97
CA ALA A 137 23.50 -9.95 30.79
C ALA A 137 22.43 -10.98 31.17
N LEU A 138 21.21 -10.51 31.50
CA LEU A 138 20.07 -11.38 31.80
C LEU A 138 19.57 -12.12 30.55
N GLU A 139 19.56 -11.48 29.39
CA GLU A 139 19.22 -12.10 28.11
C GLU A 139 20.22 -13.20 27.74
N LEU A 140 21.52 -12.94 27.88
CA LEU A 140 22.55 -13.95 27.64
C LEU A 140 22.40 -15.14 28.60
N ARG A 141 22.03 -14.88 29.86
CA ARG A 141 21.72 -15.94 30.84
C ARG A 141 20.47 -16.72 30.44
N LYS A 142 19.42 -16.04 29.97
CA LYS A 142 18.19 -16.66 29.47
C LYS A 142 18.49 -17.54 28.25
N GLU A 143 19.26 -17.07 27.28
CA GLU A 143 19.67 -17.84 26.10
C GLU A 143 20.43 -19.10 26.49
N LYS A 144 21.38 -18.99 27.43
CA LYS A 144 22.10 -20.16 27.97
C LYS A 144 21.14 -21.18 28.57
N LEU A 145 20.14 -20.73 29.33
CA LEU A 145 19.14 -21.63 29.94
C LEU A 145 18.18 -22.23 28.91
N MET A 146 17.90 -21.52 27.81
CA MET A 146 17.04 -22.00 26.72
C MET A 146 17.79 -22.85 25.69
N SER A 147 19.12 -22.79 25.68
CA SER A 147 19.95 -23.64 24.81
C SER A 147 19.83 -25.10 25.24
N SER A 148 19.48 -25.96 24.28
CA SER A 148 19.34 -27.39 24.50
C SER A 148 19.82 -28.10 23.25
N LYS A 149 20.87 -28.92 23.40
CA LYS A 149 21.44 -29.71 22.30
C LYS A 149 20.39 -30.56 21.58
N ARG A 150 19.38 -31.04 22.32
CA ARG A 150 18.26 -31.81 21.76
C ARG A 150 17.32 -30.97 20.90
N ILE A 151 17.09 -29.72 21.27
CA ILE A 151 16.27 -28.81 20.45
C ILE A 151 17.02 -28.46 19.15
N GLU A 152 18.33 -28.26 19.24
CA GLU A 152 19.18 -28.01 18.07
C GLU A 152 19.16 -29.19 17.09
N SER A 153 19.29 -30.43 17.57
CA SER A 153 19.21 -31.62 16.72
C SER A 153 17.83 -31.75 16.04
N LEU A 154 16.75 -31.55 16.79
CA LEU A 154 15.39 -31.60 16.22
C LEU A 154 15.14 -30.52 15.17
N LYS A 155 15.69 -29.30 15.36
CA LYS A 155 15.59 -28.22 14.36
C LYS A 155 16.33 -28.59 13.06
N ALA A 156 17.48 -29.24 13.16
CA ALA A 156 18.24 -29.69 12.00
C ALA A 156 17.46 -30.77 11.21
N GLU A 157 16.92 -31.76 11.91
CA GLU A 157 16.05 -32.79 11.30
C GLU A 157 14.82 -32.16 10.63
N TYR A 158 14.16 -31.20 11.28
CA TYR A 158 13.02 -30.48 10.72
C TYR A 158 13.37 -29.69 9.44
N GLN A 159 14.52 -29.02 9.41
CA GLN A 159 14.97 -28.29 8.21
C GLN A 159 15.29 -29.23 7.04
N GLN A 160 15.92 -30.38 7.32
CA GLN A 160 16.14 -31.41 6.30
C GLN A 160 14.81 -31.87 5.72
N LEU A 161 13.82 -32.15 6.58
CA LEU A 161 12.49 -32.56 6.15
C LEU A 161 11.77 -31.47 5.32
N ILE A 162 11.87 -30.18 5.68
CA ILE A 162 11.33 -29.08 4.85
C ILE A 162 11.96 -29.09 3.45
N GLN A 163 13.27 -29.29 3.36
CA GLN A 163 13.96 -29.31 2.07
C GLN A 163 13.55 -30.52 1.23
N GLU A 164 13.39 -31.68 1.85
CA GLU A 164 12.88 -32.90 1.19
C GLU A 164 11.45 -32.71 0.69
N LEU A 165 10.62 -31.99 1.43
CA LEU A 165 9.21 -31.74 1.08
C LEU A 165 9.00 -30.48 0.23
N ALA A 166 10.05 -29.72 -0.06
CA ALA A 166 9.94 -28.47 -0.80
C ALA A 166 9.50 -28.73 -2.25
N TYR A 167 8.42 -28.08 -2.68
CA TYR A 167 7.97 -28.08 -4.06
C TYR A 167 8.01 -26.66 -4.63
N LYS A 168 8.24 -26.55 -5.93
CA LYS A 168 8.21 -25.27 -6.64
C LYS A 168 6.78 -24.96 -7.05
N GLU A 169 6.21 -23.90 -6.49
CA GLU A 169 4.95 -23.33 -6.97
C GLU A 169 5.23 -22.41 -8.17
N PRO A 170 4.60 -22.64 -9.34
CA PRO A 170 4.80 -21.79 -10.50
C PRO A 170 4.15 -20.41 -10.31
N GLY A 171 4.93 -19.35 -10.49
CA GLY A 171 4.46 -17.96 -10.45
C GLY A 171 5.09 -17.12 -11.56
N LEU A 172 4.37 -16.12 -12.05
CA LEU A 172 4.82 -15.22 -13.12
C LEU A 172 5.04 -13.81 -12.57
N ASN A 173 6.22 -13.25 -12.80
CA ASN A 173 6.54 -11.86 -12.48
C ASN A 173 6.93 -11.11 -13.76
N VAL A 174 6.29 -9.97 -14.03
CA VAL A 174 6.52 -9.16 -15.23
C VAL A 174 7.26 -7.89 -14.81
N SER A 175 8.53 -7.81 -15.19
CA SER A 175 9.35 -6.60 -15.06
C SER A 175 9.43 -5.88 -16.42
N PHE A 176 8.97 -4.64 -16.48
CA PHE A 176 9.12 -3.80 -17.67
C PHE A 176 10.52 -3.15 -17.68
N LYS A 177 11.27 -3.28 -18.78
CA LYS A 177 12.55 -2.58 -18.96
C LYS A 177 12.26 -1.08 -19.14
N ARG A 178 12.98 -0.23 -18.40
CA ARG A 178 12.98 1.23 -18.59
C ARG A 178 13.68 1.59 -19.87
#